data_AF-E4MXG6-F1
#
_entry.id   AF-E4MXG6-F1
#
_cell.length_a   1.000
_cell.length_b   1.000
_cell.length_c   1.000
_cell.angle_alpha   90.00
_cell.angle_beta   90.00
_cell.angle_gamma   90.00
#
_symmetry.space_group_name_H-M   'P 1'
#
loop_
_entity.id
_entity.type
_entity.pdbx_description
1 polymer ?
#
loop_
_entity_poly.entity_id
_entity_poly.type
_entity_poly.pdbx_seq_one_letter_code
_entity_poly.pdbx_strand_id
1 'polypeptide(L)'
;MLCLDAGPPSPADHLRDVFYRMGLNDQEIVALSGAHTLGRARPERSGWGKPETKYTKTGPGEAGGQSWTVKWLKFGNSYFKDIKEKRDEDLLVLPTDAALFEDPSFKNYAEKYAEDPAAFFKDYAEAHAKLSNLGAKFDPPEGIIIDNDPAQGTPEKFVAAKYSTGKKELSESMKKKIRAEYEAIGGSPNKPLPTNYFLNIIIAISVLVLLFTFFGNNNSDYSGF
;
A
#
# COMPACT_ATOMS: atom_id res chain seq x y z
N MET A 1 17.47 18.86 -17.09
CA MET A 1 17.80 17.75 -16.18
C MET A 1 16.71 17.70 -15.12
N LEU A 2 15.68 16.88 -15.29
CA LEU A 2 14.61 16.72 -14.31
C LEU A 2 15.12 15.75 -13.23
N CYS A 3 15.08 16.18 -11.96
CA CYS A 3 15.48 15.37 -10.80
C CYS A 3 14.75 14.02 -10.82
N LEU A 4 15.52 12.93 -10.91
CA LEU A 4 15.07 11.55 -10.73
C LEU A 4 15.25 11.04 -9.29
N ASP A 5 15.68 11.88 -8.35
CA ASP A 5 16.17 11.43 -7.02
C ASP A 5 15.16 11.62 -5.88
N ALA A 6 13.88 11.36 -6.12
CA ALA A 6 12.86 11.23 -5.07
C ALA A 6 11.86 10.09 -5.35
N GLY A 7 12.36 8.96 -5.87
CA GLY A 7 11.55 7.73 -5.95
C GLY A 7 11.09 7.29 -4.54
N PRO A 8 9.90 6.69 -4.40
CA PRO A 8 9.44 6.17 -3.11
C PRO A 8 10.42 5.11 -2.58
N PRO A 9 10.43 4.82 -1.27
CA PRO A 9 10.94 3.53 -0.78
C PRO A 9 10.30 2.42 -1.61
N SER A 10 10.98 1.28 -1.80
CA SER A 10 10.62 0.26 -2.79
C SER A 10 9.10 0.03 -2.92
N PRO A 11 8.53 -0.32 -4.09
CA PRO A 11 7.08 -0.48 -4.23
C PRO A 11 6.43 -1.38 -3.17
N ALA A 12 7.15 -2.40 -2.69
CA ALA A 12 6.73 -3.24 -1.57
C ALA A 12 6.67 -2.49 -0.23
N ASP A 13 7.68 -1.68 0.10
CA ASP A 13 7.67 -0.82 1.28
C ASP A 13 6.54 0.20 1.23
N HIS A 14 6.29 0.79 0.05
CA HIS A 14 5.17 1.70 -0.12
C HIS A 14 3.82 1.02 0.15
N LEU A 15 3.63 -0.21 -0.32
CA LEU A 15 2.44 -1.00 0.00
C LEU A 15 2.32 -1.22 1.51
N ARG A 16 3.41 -1.56 2.21
CA ARG A 16 3.38 -1.71 3.67
C ARG A 16 3.06 -0.39 4.38
N ASP A 17 3.69 0.71 3.99
CA ASP A 17 3.45 2.03 4.59
C ASP A 17 1.98 2.46 4.52
N VAL A 18 1.31 2.15 3.42
CA VAL A 18 -0.11 2.47 3.21
C VAL A 18 -1.00 1.50 3.98
N PHE A 19 -0.84 0.20 3.77
CA PHE A 19 -1.77 -0.81 4.25
C PHE A 19 -1.58 -1.15 5.74
N TYR A 20 -0.36 -1.06 6.27
CA TYR A 20 -0.13 -1.29 7.70
C TYR A 20 -0.78 -0.21 8.56
N ARG A 21 -0.82 1.04 8.07
CA ARG A 21 -1.56 2.14 8.72
C ARG A 21 -3.06 1.85 8.79
N MET A 22 -3.58 1.06 7.85
CA MET A 22 -4.97 0.61 7.81
C MET A 22 -5.22 -0.65 8.68
N GLY A 23 -4.18 -1.19 9.32
CA GLY A 23 -4.26 -2.43 10.09
C GLY A 23 -4.36 -3.69 9.21
N LEU A 24 -3.95 -3.59 7.94
CA LEU A 24 -3.91 -4.71 7.00
C LEU A 24 -2.51 -5.32 6.95
N ASN A 25 -2.41 -6.64 6.90
CA ASN A 25 -1.15 -7.38 6.89
C ASN A 25 -0.72 -7.79 5.46
N ASP A 26 0.45 -8.44 5.33
CA ASP A 26 1.00 -8.86 4.03
C ASP A 26 0.06 -9.77 3.24
N GLN A 27 -0.58 -10.74 3.89
CA GLN A 27 -1.56 -11.62 3.22
C GLN A 27 -2.73 -10.82 2.66
N GLU A 28 -3.27 -9.89 3.43
CA GLU A 28 -4.40 -9.05 3.05
C GLU A 28 -4.02 -8.08 1.91
N ILE A 29 -2.80 -7.54 1.91
CA ILE A 29 -2.27 -6.73 0.81
C ILE A 29 -2.27 -7.52 -0.49
N VAL A 30 -1.69 -8.72 -0.48
CA VAL A 30 -1.60 -9.55 -1.69
C VAL A 30 -2.98 -10.00 -2.15
N ALA A 31 -3.85 -10.43 -1.22
CA ALA A 31 -5.21 -10.84 -1.55
C ALA A 31 -5.99 -9.69 -2.20
N LEU A 32 -6.03 -8.51 -1.57
CA LEU A 32 -6.76 -7.34 -2.08
C LEU A 32 -6.22 -6.82 -3.41
N SER A 33 -4.91 -6.92 -3.65
CA SER A 33 -4.32 -6.59 -4.96
C SER A 33 -4.89 -7.46 -6.08
N GLY A 34 -5.35 -8.68 -5.75
CA GLY A 34 -6.11 -9.56 -6.64
C GLY A 34 -7.38 -8.95 -7.22
N ALA A 35 -7.90 -7.85 -6.67
CA ALA A 35 -9.01 -7.08 -7.25
C ALA A 35 -8.70 -6.57 -8.67
N HIS A 36 -7.42 -6.36 -9.02
CA HIS A 36 -6.97 -6.02 -10.37
C HIS A 36 -7.27 -7.10 -11.42
N THR A 37 -7.74 -8.29 -11.01
CA THR A 37 -8.35 -9.27 -11.92
C THR A 37 -9.55 -8.68 -12.69
N LEU A 38 -10.22 -7.68 -12.10
CA LEU A 38 -11.29 -6.91 -12.69
C LEU A 38 -10.81 -5.54 -13.16
N GLY A 39 -11.32 -5.11 -14.31
CA GLY A 39 -11.14 -3.78 -14.83
C GLY A 39 -9.81 -3.56 -15.56
N ARG A 40 -9.45 -2.28 -15.68
CA ARG A 40 -8.39 -1.78 -16.57
C ARG A 40 -7.95 -0.39 -16.15
N ALA A 41 -6.67 -0.09 -16.36
CA ALA A 41 -6.13 1.26 -16.21
C ALA A 41 -6.33 2.07 -17.49
N ARG A 42 -6.34 3.40 -17.33
CA ARG A 42 -6.54 4.38 -18.40
C ARG A 42 -5.53 5.50 -18.20
N PRO A 43 -4.71 5.84 -19.22
CA PRO A 43 -3.71 6.90 -19.09
C PRO A 43 -4.34 8.26 -18.76
N GLU A 44 -5.54 8.54 -19.27
CA GLU A 44 -6.31 9.75 -18.99
C GLU A 44 -6.85 9.84 -17.55
N ARG A 45 -6.81 8.74 -16.78
CA ARG A 45 -7.25 8.71 -15.38
C ARG A 45 -6.09 8.62 -14.41
N SER A 46 -5.27 7.58 -14.52
CA SER A 46 -4.17 7.31 -13.59
C SER A 46 -2.79 7.65 -14.14
N GLY A 47 -2.67 7.95 -15.44
CA GLY A 47 -1.38 8.05 -16.13
C GLY A 47 -0.78 6.71 -16.53
N TRP A 48 -1.43 5.58 -16.20
CA TRP A 48 -0.93 4.23 -16.46
C TRP A 48 -1.71 3.48 -17.54
N GLY A 49 -1.01 2.58 -18.22
CA GLY A 49 -1.56 1.69 -19.24
C GLY A 49 -1.62 2.31 -20.64
N LYS A 50 -1.88 1.48 -21.64
CA LYS A 50 -2.12 1.90 -23.02
C LYS A 50 -3.52 2.51 -23.18
N PRO A 51 -3.72 3.43 -24.14
CA PRO A 51 -5.04 3.98 -24.47
C PRO A 51 -6.05 2.90 -24.89
N GLU A 52 -5.60 1.80 -25.46
CA GLU A 52 -6.41 0.64 -25.83
C GLU A 52 -5.54 -0.60 -26.06
N THR A 53 -6.18 -1.78 -26.04
CA THR A 53 -5.55 -3.07 -26.37
C THR A 53 -6.50 -3.97 -27.15
N LYS A 54 -6.01 -5.12 -27.63
CA LYS A 54 -6.85 -6.16 -28.26
C LYS A 54 -8.00 -6.66 -27.36
N TYR A 55 -7.89 -6.52 -26.03
CA TYR A 55 -8.91 -6.96 -25.05
C TYR A 55 -9.93 -5.89 -24.68
N THR A 56 -9.65 -4.63 -24.98
CA THR A 56 -10.43 -3.47 -24.51
C THR A 56 -10.90 -2.55 -25.63
N LYS A 57 -10.41 -2.76 -26.86
CA LYS A 57 -10.90 -2.07 -28.08
C LYS A 57 -12.38 -2.33 -28.36
N THR A 58 -12.86 -3.51 -27.98
CA THR A 58 -14.24 -3.94 -28.16
C THR A 58 -14.66 -4.69 -26.90
N GLY A 59 -15.70 -4.21 -26.22
CA GLY A 59 -16.19 -4.81 -24.99
C GLY A 59 -17.42 -4.06 -24.46
N PRO A 60 -18.13 -4.60 -23.47
CA PRO A 60 -19.26 -3.91 -22.88
C PRO A 60 -18.79 -2.65 -22.12
N GLY A 61 -19.63 -1.61 -22.14
CA GLY A 61 -19.28 -0.29 -21.60
C GLY A 61 -18.38 0.51 -22.54
N GLU A 62 -17.66 1.50 -21.99
CA GLU A 62 -16.80 2.41 -22.75
C GLU A 62 -15.50 1.70 -23.20
N ALA A 63 -15.15 1.71 -24.48
CA ALA A 63 -13.91 1.08 -25.00
C ALA A 63 -12.62 1.79 -24.51
N GLY A 64 -11.47 1.11 -24.62
CA GLY A 64 -10.14 1.67 -24.29
C GLY A 64 -9.56 1.25 -22.93
N GLY A 65 -8.36 1.73 -22.59
CA GLY A 65 -7.57 1.31 -21.43
C GLY A 65 -6.86 -0.03 -21.61
N GLN A 66 -6.09 -0.43 -20.60
CA GLN A 66 -5.31 -1.67 -20.56
C GLN A 66 -5.67 -2.49 -19.32
N SER A 67 -6.10 -3.73 -19.51
CA SER A 67 -6.47 -4.64 -18.41
C SER A 67 -5.27 -5.42 -17.90
N TRP A 68 -5.35 -5.88 -16.65
CA TRP A 68 -4.37 -6.83 -16.08
C TRP A 68 -4.62 -8.27 -16.52
N THR A 69 -5.87 -8.60 -16.86
CA THR A 69 -6.27 -9.93 -17.30
C THR A 69 -7.00 -9.87 -18.64
N VAL A 70 -6.98 -10.99 -19.36
CA VAL A 70 -7.73 -11.15 -20.62
C VAL A 70 -9.24 -11.01 -20.37
N LYS A 71 -9.73 -11.63 -19.29
CA LYS A 71 -11.14 -11.64 -18.91
C LYS A 71 -11.39 -10.65 -17.77
N TRP A 72 -11.15 -9.38 -18.03
CA TRP A 72 -11.24 -8.28 -17.07
C TRP A 72 -12.64 -8.00 -16.46
N LEU A 73 -13.65 -8.78 -16.85
CA LEU A 73 -14.99 -8.76 -16.25
C LEU A 73 -15.31 -10.03 -15.45
N LYS A 74 -14.35 -10.94 -15.33
CA LYS A 74 -14.49 -12.18 -14.57
C LYS A 74 -13.57 -12.14 -13.36
N PHE A 75 -14.17 -12.17 -12.18
CA PHE A 75 -13.40 -12.29 -10.95
C PHE A 75 -12.78 -13.69 -10.82
N GLY A 76 -11.50 -13.75 -10.48
CA GLY A 76 -10.75 -14.99 -10.35
C GLY A 76 -9.26 -14.76 -10.15
N ASN A 77 -8.49 -15.85 -10.08
CA ASN A 77 -7.05 -15.79 -9.77
C ASN A 77 -6.14 -15.60 -11.00
N SER A 78 -6.69 -15.30 -12.18
CA SER A 78 -5.90 -15.09 -13.40
C SER A 78 -4.89 -13.95 -13.24
N TYR A 79 -5.23 -12.91 -12.47
CA TYR A 79 -4.31 -11.82 -12.14
C TYR A 79 -2.94 -12.32 -11.65
N PHE A 80 -2.90 -13.21 -10.66
CA PHE A 80 -1.64 -13.71 -10.11
C PHE A 80 -0.84 -14.54 -11.13
N LYS A 81 -1.52 -15.21 -12.06
CA LYS A 81 -0.87 -15.95 -13.16
C LYS A 81 -0.30 -14.99 -14.20
N ASP A 82 -1.11 -14.03 -14.62
CA ASP A 82 -0.78 -13.09 -15.69
C ASP A 82 0.40 -12.18 -15.29
N ILE A 83 0.42 -11.64 -14.07
CA ILE A 83 1.52 -10.78 -13.59
C ILE A 83 2.80 -11.56 -13.26
N LYS A 84 2.71 -12.86 -12.95
CA LYS A 84 3.87 -13.74 -12.72
C LYS A 84 4.56 -14.05 -14.05
N GLU A 85 3.76 -14.41 -15.05
CA GLU A 85 4.27 -14.90 -16.32
C GLU A 85 4.70 -13.77 -17.26
N LYS A 86 4.04 -12.61 -17.20
CA LYS A 86 4.34 -11.41 -18.02
C LYS A 86 4.48 -11.73 -19.52
N ARG A 87 3.70 -12.70 -20.02
CA ARG A 87 3.80 -13.24 -21.39
C ARG A 87 3.12 -12.39 -22.45
N ASP A 88 2.19 -11.53 -22.07
CA ASP A 88 1.42 -10.71 -23.00
C ASP A 88 1.63 -9.22 -22.72
N GLU A 89 2.25 -8.52 -23.67
CA GLU A 89 2.55 -7.08 -23.58
C GLU A 89 1.29 -6.19 -23.56
N ASP A 90 0.12 -6.74 -23.89
CA ASP A 90 -1.16 -6.05 -23.76
C ASP A 90 -1.77 -6.20 -22.36
N LEU A 91 -1.21 -7.03 -21.48
CA LEU A 91 -1.61 -7.09 -20.08
C LEU A 91 -0.76 -6.13 -19.24
N LEU A 92 -1.43 -5.36 -18.40
CA LEU A 92 -0.77 -4.39 -17.53
C LEU A 92 -0.11 -5.08 -16.34
N VAL A 93 1.10 -4.63 -16.01
CA VAL A 93 1.77 -4.96 -14.74
C VAL A 93 2.36 -3.66 -14.21
N LEU A 94 1.79 -3.14 -13.11
CA LEU A 94 2.35 -1.97 -12.43
C LEU A 94 3.56 -2.38 -11.58
N PRO A 95 4.42 -1.42 -11.19
CA PRO A 95 5.50 -1.69 -10.23
C PRO A 95 5.01 -2.30 -8.92
N THR A 96 3.82 -1.92 -8.44
CA THR A 96 3.19 -2.49 -7.24
C THR A 96 2.67 -3.91 -7.45
N ASP A 97 2.25 -4.27 -8.67
CA ASP A 97 1.85 -5.65 -8.98
C ASP A 97 3.08 -6.56 -9.09
N ALA A 98 4.16 -6.06 -9.72
CA ALA A 98 5.41 -6.78 -9.83
C ALA A 98 6.03 -7.07 -8.45
N ALA A 99 5.92 -6.11 -7.52
CA ALA A 99 6.40 -6.24 -6.14
C ALA A 99 5.81 -7.46 -5.41
N LEU A 100 4.60 -7.92 -5.77
CA LEU A 100 3.97 -9.08 -5.15
C LEU A 100 4.76 -10.39 -5.36
N PHE A 101 5.52 -10.48 -6.45
CA PHE A 101 6.37 -11.65 -6.77
C PHE A 101 7.87 -11.41 -6.54
N GLU A 102 8.27 -10.15 -6.32
CA GLU A 102 9.67 -9.77 -6.04
C GLU A 102 9.96 -9.73 -4.54
N ASP A 103 9.00 -9.31 -3.71
CA ASP A 103 9.15 -9.27 -2.26
C ASP A 103 9.07 -10.69 -1.65
N PRO A 104 10.03 -11.10 -0.79
CA PRO A 104 10.06 -12.44 -0.23
C PRO A 104 8.85 -12.85 0.60
N SER A 105 8.18 -11.89 1.26
CA SER A 105 6.99 -12.16 2.08
C SER A 105 5.75 -12.26 1.20
N PHE A 106 5.53 -11.27 0.32
CA PHE A 106 4.38 -11.24 -0.59
C PHE A 106 4.36 -12.43 -1.54
N LYS A 107 5.54 -12.83 -2.04
CA LYS A 107 5.67 -13.92 -3.00
C LYS A 107 5.02 -15.22 -2.53
N ASN A 108 5.12 -15.55 -1.23
CA ASN A 108 4.52 -16.77 -0.69
C ASN A 108 2.99 -16.79 -0.88
N TYR A 109 2.34 -15.66 -0.68
CA TYR A 109 0.89 -15.53 -0.87
C TYR A 109 0.54 -15.43 -2.36
N ALA A 110 1.33 -14.70 -3.15
CA ALA A 110 1.09 -14.52 -4.58
C ALA A 110 1.20 -15.85 -5.35
N GLU A 111 2.21 -16.68 -5.02
CA GLU A 111 2.35 -18.03 -5.57
C GLU A 111 1.22 -18.95 -5.11
N LYS A 112 0.85 -18.92 -3.82
CA LYS A 112 -0.31 -19.65 -3.30
C LYS A 112 -1.58 -19.33 -4.08
N TYR A 113 -1.87 -18.05 -4.31
CA TYR A 113 -3.09 -17.63 -5.01
C TYR A 113 -3.05 -17.91 -6.51
N ALA A 114 -1.87 -17.94 -7.14
CA ALA A 114 -1.74 -18.37 -8.52
C ALA A 114 -2.11 -19.87 -8.69
N GLU A 115 -1.78 -20.70 -7.71
CA GLU A 115 -1.99 -22.16 -7.75
C GLU A 115 -3.35 -22.59 -7.19
N ASP A 116 -3.83 -21.94 -6.12
CA ASP A 116 -5.05 -22.29 -5.40
C ASP A 116 -6.10 -21.16 -5.48
N PRO A 117 -7.06 -21.24 -6.42
CA PRO A 117 -8.15 -20.28 -6.52
C PRO A 117 -9.02 -20.25 -5.26
N ALA A 118 -9.23 -21.38 -4.57
CA ALA A 118 -10.12 -21.44 -3.41
C ALA A 118 -9.51 -20.69 -2.22
N ALA A 119 -8.20 -20.84 -1.99
CA ALA A 119 -7.49 -20.04 -1.01
C ALA A 119 -7.55 -18.54 -1.32
N PHE A 120 -7.40 -18.16 -2.59
CA PHE A 120 -7.56 -16.76 -3.00
C PHE A 120 -8.96 -16.23 -2.68
N PHE A 121 -10.02 -16.93 -3.09
CA PHE A 121 -11.38 -16.47 -2.86
C PHE A 121 -11.71 -16.34 -1.38
N LYS A 122 -11.27 -17.29 -0.55
CA LYS A 122 -11.45 -17.24 0.90
C LYS A 122 -10.77 -16.02 1.51
N ASP A 123 -9.47 -15.87 1.25
CA ASP A 123 -8.67 -14.81 1.86
C ASP A 123 -9.09 -13.41 1.33
N TYR A 124 -9.49 -13.33 0.06
CA TYR A 124 -10.04 -12.10 -0.53
C TYR A 124 -11.36 -11.68 0.13
N ALA A 125 -12.29 -12.63 0.35
CA ALA A 125 -13.57 -12.32 0.98
C ALA A 125 -13.39 -11.76 2.40
N GLU A 126 -12.50 -12.38 3.19
CA GLU A 126 -12.16 -11.92 4.54
C GLU A 126 -11.49 -10.54 4.53
N ALA A 127 -10.48 -10.35 3.67
CA ALA A 127 -9.75 -9.08 3.56
C ALA A 127 -10.63 -7.93 3.04
N HIS A 128 -11.49 -8.20 2.06
CA HIS A 128 -12.40 -7.21 1.48
C HIS A 128 -13.49 -6.77 2.47
N ALA A 129 -14.05 -7.72 3.24
CA ALA A 129 -14.99 -7.40 4.31
C ALA A 129 -14.32 -6.58 5.43
N LYS A 130 -13.07 -6.90 5.78
CA LYS A 130 -12.30 -6.10 6.73
C LYS A 130 -12.08 -4.68 6.21
N LEU A 131 -11.63 -4.54 4.96
CA LEU A 131 -11.39 -3.25 4.30
C LEU A 131 -12.67 -2.38 4.26
N SER A 132 -13.82 -2.95 3.91
CA SER A 132 -15.08 -2.20 3.82
C SER A 132 -15.56 -1.63 5.16
N ASN A 133 -15.11 -2.22 6.28
CA ASN A 133 -15.50 -1.81 7.62
C ASN A 133 -14.50 -0.82 8.26
N LEU A 134 -13.35 -0.56 7.63
CA LEU A 134 -12.33 0.33 8.20
C LEU A 134 -12.81 1.78 8.28
N GLY A 135 -12.72 2.36 9.49
CA GLY A 135 -13.11 3.75 9.75
C GLY A 135 -14.62 4.02 9.78
N ALA A 136 -15.45 2.99 9.56
CA ALA A 136 -16.90 3.13 9.59
C ALA A 136 -17.43 3.30 11.03
N LYS A 137 -18.55 4.02 11.15
CA LYS A 137 -19.39 4.08 12.34
C LYS A 137 -20.76 3.56 11.94
N PHE A 138 -21.18 2.46 12.54
CA PHE A 138 -22.44 1.82 12.23
C PHE A 138 -23.54 2.26 13.20
N ASP A 139 -24.78 2.26 12.71
CA ASP A 139 -26.00 2.38 13.51
C ASP A 139 -27.00 1.32 13.04
N PRO A 140 -27.26 0.26 13.82
CA PRO A 140 -26.71 -0.03 15.15
C PRO A 140 -25.19 -0.30 15.13
N PRO A 141 -24.48 -0.19 16.28
CA PRO A 141 -23.01 -0.32 16.34
C PRO A 141 -22.45 -1.63 15.75
N GLU A 142 -23.22 -2.71 15.81
CA GLU A 142 -22.90 -4.03 15.27
C GLU A 142 -23.10 -4.16 13.74
N GLY A 143 -23.72 -3.17 13.11
CA GLY A 143 -24.11 -3.22 11.70
C GLY A 143 -25.35 -4.10 11.46
N ILE A 144 -25.78 -4.15 10.19
CA ILE A 144 -26.96 -4.92 9.75
C ILE A 144 -26.50 -5.93 8.70
N ILE A 145 -26.91 -7.19 8.86
CA ILE A 145 -26.69 -8.25 7.87
C ILE A 145 -27.95 -8.36 7.02
N ILE A 146 -27.81 -8.19 5.71
CA ILE A 146 -28.93 -8.15 4.76
C ILE A 146 -29.43 -9.56 4.42
N ASP A 147 -28.51 -10.52 4.21
CA ASP A 147 -28.83 -11.91 3.85
C ASP A 147 -28.52 -12.85 5.02
N ASN A 148 -29.56 -13.38 5.66
CA ASN A 148 -29.48 -14.24 6.83
C ASN A 148 -29.88 -15.69 6.46
N ASP A 149 -29.24 -16.25 5.42
CA ASP A 149 -29.51 -17.63 5.00
C ASP A 149 -28.90 -18.61 6.01
N PRO A 150 -29.70 -19.39 6.77
CA PRO A 150 -29.20 -20.33 7.77
C PRO A 150 -28.32 -21.46 7.19
N ALA A 151 -28.24 -21.61 5.87
CA ALA A 151 -27.32 -22.54 5.19
C ALA A 151 -25.87 -22.02 5.12
N GLN A 152 -25.65 -20.72 5.25
CA GLN A 152 -24.32 -20.14 5.46
C GLN A 152 -24.14 -19.99 6.97
N GLY A 153 -23.49 -20.98 7.59
CA GLY A 153 -23.24 -20.98 9.04
C GLY A 153 -22.79 -19.60 9.52
N THR A 154 -23.30 -19.18 10.69
CA THR A 154 -23.07 -17.85 11.27
C THR A 154 -21.62 -17.42 11.04
N PRO A 155 -21.34 -16.38 10.23
CA PRO A 155 -19.98 -15.92 10.04
C PRO A 155 -19.44 -15.54 11.43
N GLU A 156 -18.25 -16.04 11.76
CA GLU A 156 -17.63 -15.74 13.05
C GLU A 156 -17.63 -14.22 13.24
N LYS A 157 -18.16 -13.77 14.39
CA LYS A 157 -18.14 -12.35 14.75
C LYS A 157 -16.72 -11.83 14.57
N PHE A 158 -16.56 -10.85 13.69
CA PHE A 158 -15.28 -10.19 13.49
C PHE A 158 -14.90 -9.47 14.79
N VAL A 159 -13.91 -10.03 15.49
CA VAL A 159 -13.33 -9.44 16.68
C VAL A 159 -11.99 -8.88 16.28
N ALA A 160 -11.88 -7.57 16.13
CA ALA A 160 -10.64 -6.89 15.76
C ALA A 160 -9.44 -7.29 16.64
N ALA A 161 -9.69 -7.63 17.91
CA ALA A 161 -8.67 -8.11 18.84
C ALA A 161 -8.04 -9.46 18.46
N LYS A 162 -8.71 -10.33 17.68
CA LYS A 162 -8.15 -11.61 17.20
C LYS A 162 -7.05 -11.43 16.13
N TYR A 163 -7.04 -10.28 15.45
CA TYR A 163 -6.15 -9.99 14.32
C TYR A 163 -5.20 -8.83 14.59
N SER A 164 -5.29 -8.21 15.77
CA SER A 164 -4.28 -7.28 16.26
C SER A 164 -3.04 -8.08 16.64
N THR A 165 -1.94 -7.90 15.90
CA THR A 165 -0.64 -8.39 16.37
C THR A 165 -0.36 -7.68 17.69
N GLY A 166 -0.14 -8.48 18.75
CA GLY A 166 0.21 -7.93 20.06
C GLY A 166 1.35 -6.94 19.90
N LYS A 167 1.25 -5.78 20.56
CA LYS A 167 2.35 -4.79 20.64
C LYS A 167 3.64 -5.56 20.81
N LYS A 168 4.47 -5.59 19.77
CA LYS A 168 5.78 -6.23 19.85
C LYS A 168 6.55 -5.42 20.87
N GLU A 169 6.66 -5.94 22.09
CA GLU A 169 7.49 -5.28 23.09
C GLU A 169 8.89 -5.17 22.51
N LEU A 170 9.40 -3.94 22.46
CA LEU A 170 10.77 -3.65 22.07
C LEU A 170 11.68 -4.58 22.89
N SER A 171 12.65 -5.23 22.25
CA SER A 171 13.63 -6.05 22.99
C SER A 171 14.29 -5.20 24.07
N GLU A 172 14.70 -5.82 25.18
CA GLU A 172 15.38 -5.09 26.26
C GLU A 172 16.61 -4.33 25.76
N SER A 173 17.28 -4.83 24.72
CA SER A 173 18.36 -4.12 24.02
C SER A 173 17.89 -2.84 23.32
N MET A 174 16.73 -2.87 22.66
CA MET A 174 16.18 -1.72 21.96
C MET A 174 15.58 -0.71 22.93
N LYS A 175 14.92 -1.17 24.01
CA LYS A 175 14.48 -0.31 25.13
C LYS A 175 15.68 0.39 25.79
N LYS A 176 16.79 -0.33 26.01
CA LYS A 176 18.02 0.23 26.61
C LYS A 176 18.69 1.23 25.68
N LYS A 177 18.73 0.98 24.37
CA LYS A 177 19.27 1.91 23.38
C LYS A 177 18.44 3.19 23.30
N ILE A 178 17.11 3.07 23.20
CA ILE A 178 16.19 4.23 23.20
C ILE A 178 16.33 5.04 24.49
N ARG A 179 16.45 4.37 25.65
CA ARG A 179 16.69 5.04 26.93
C ARG A 179 18.03 5.77 26.95
N ALA A 180 19.11 5.13 26.49
CA ALA A 180 20.43 5.73 26.44
C ALA A 180 20.46 6.95 25.49
N GLU A 181 19.78 6.88 24.35
CA GLU A 181 19.63 8.02 23.43
C GLU A 181 18.78 9.14 24.05
N TYR A 182 17.69 8.79 24.73
CA TYR A 182 16.83 9.75 25.43
C TYR A 182 17.55 10.48 26.58
N GLU A 183 18.38 9.76 27.34
CA GLU A 183 19.22 10.32 28.39
C GLU A 183 20.36 11.16 27.82
N ALA A 184 20.96 10.74 26.69
CA ALA A 184 22.04 11.47 26.02
C ALA A 184 21.60 12.85 25.48
N ILE A 185 20.32 13.00 25.11
CA ILE A 185 19.73 14.29 24.73
C ILE A 185 19.14 15.07 25.92
N GLY A 186 19.40 14.63 27.15
CA GLY A 186 19.04 15.34 28.39
C GLY A 186 17.65 15.06 28.95
N GLY A 187 16.99 13.98 28.49
CA GLY A 187 15.69 13.52 28.98
C GLY A 187 15.82 12.59 30.19
N SER A 188 14.83 12.56 31.08
CA SER A 188 14.76 11.52 32.12
C SER A 188 13.29 11.16 32.45
N PRO A 189 13.02 10.00 33.07
CA PRO A 189 11.66 9.61 33.46
C PRO A 189 10.90 10.65 34.30
N ASN A 190 11.63 11.50 35.03
CA ASN A 190 11.06 12.55 35.90
C ASN A 190 11.34 13.97 35.39
N LYS A 191 11.94 14.11 34.20
CA LYS A 191 12.26 15.40 33.59
C LYS A 191 11.92 15.33 32.10
N PRO A 192 10.74 15.84 31.68
CA PRO A 192 10.47 16.00 30.27
C PRO A 192 11.55 16.90 29.67
N LEU A 193 11.94 16.58 28.43
CA LEU A 193 12.92 17.37 27.69
C LEU A 193 12.51 18.85 27.69
N PRO A 194 13.37 19.77 28.18
CA PRO A 194 12.96 21.14 28.51
C PRO A 194 12.65 22.01 27.28
N THR A 195 12.97 21.55 26.08
CA THR A 195 12.84 22.33 24.84
C THR A 195 12.03 21.60 23.79
N ASN A 196 11.17 22.34 23.07
CA ASN A 196 10.43 21.86 21.92
C ASN A 196 11.39 21.58 20.75
N TYR A 197 12.08 20.43 20.75
CA TYR A 197 12.99 20.01 19.68
C TYR A 197 12.33 20.09 18.30
N PHE A 198 11.05 19.76 18.22
CA PHE A 198 10.25 19.89 17.00
C PHE A 198 10.23 21.34 16.47
N LEU A 199 10.08 22.33 17.36
CA LEU A 199 10.09 23.75 17.00
C LEU A 199 11.49 24.18 16.54
N ASN A 200 12.54 23.74 17.23
CA ASN A 200 13.92 24.07 16.86
C ASN A 200 14.32 23.45 15.51
N ILE A 201 13.86 22.23 15.21
CA ILE A 201 14.08 21.57 13.92
C ILE A 201 13.37 22.33 12.80
N ILE A 202 12.12 22.75 13.00
CA ILE A 202 11.38 23.55 12.02
C ILE A 202 12.05 24.90 11.78
N ILE A 203 12.51 25.59 12.82
CA ILE A 203 13.22 26.87 12.71
C ILE A 203 14.53 26.68 11.94
N ALA A 204 15.31 25.64 12.25
CA ALA A 204 16.58 25.35 11.58
C ALA A 204 16.39 25.06 10.08
N ILE A 205 15.38 24.25 9.72
CA ILE A 205 15.05 23.96 8.32
C ILE A 205 14.60 25.25 7.61
N SER A 206 13.79 26.07 8.28
CA SER A 206 13.29 27.33 7.71
C SER A 206 14.42 28.35 7.46
N VAL A 207 15.38 28.47 8.40
CA VAL A 207 16.57 29.32 8.23
C VAL A 207 17.49 28.79 7.15
N LEU A 208 17.69 27.46 7.06
CA LEU A 208 18.49 26.84 6.02
C LEU A 208 17.91 27.11 4.63
N VAL A 209 16.58 26.95 4.46
CA VAL A 209 15.88 27.28 3.21
C VAL A 209 16.06 28.75 2.88
N LEU A 210 15.83 29.67 3.83
CA LEU A 210 16.02 31.11 3.61
C LEU A 210 17.45 31.48 3.21
N LEU A 211 18.46 30.85 3.82
CA LEU A 211 19.87 31.01 3.46
C LEU A 211 20.14 30.53 2.04
N PHE A 212 19.62 29.36 1.63
CA PHE A 212 19.75 28.88 0.26
C PHE A 212 19.05 29.82 -0.75
N THR A 213 17.90 30.40 -0.40
CA THR A 213 17.21 31.35 -1.28
C THR A 213 17.92 32.70 -1.36
N PHE A 214 18.49 33.21 -0.25
CA PHE A 214 19.19 34.51 -0.22
C PHE A 214 20.60 34.46 -0.80
N PHE A 215 21.34 33.35 -0.60
CA PHE A 215 22.69 33.18 -1.13
C PHE A 215 22.74 32.46 -2.48
N GLY A 216 21.70 31.69 -2.84
CA GLY A 216 21.58 31.04 -4.15
C GLY A 216 21.17 31.98 -5.29
N ASN A 217 20.59 33.15 -4.98
CA ASN A 217 20.18 34.15 -5.98
C ASN A 217 21.26 35.18 -6.34
N ASN A 218 22.45 35.14 -5.72
CA ASN A 218 23.53 36.10 -5.97
C ASN A 218 24.63 35.60 -6.93
N ASN A 219 24.47 34.42 -7.55
CA ASN A 219 25.35 33.95 -8.62
C ASN A 219 24.59 33.90 -9.96
N SER A 220 24.05 35.04 -10.38
CA SER A 220 23.80 35.32 -11.79
C SER A 220 25.06 35.94 -12.38
N ASP A 221 26.09 35.12 -12.61
CA ASP A 221 27.21 35.44 -13.50
C ASP A 221 27.97 34.14 -13.81
N TYR A 222 27.63 33.50 -14.93
CA TYR A 222 28.60 32.82 -15.78
C TYR A 222 28.07 32.80 -17.22
N SER A 223 28.45 33.84 -17.96
CA SER A 223 28.66 33.79 -19.39
C SER A 223 29.83 32.85 -19.73
N GLY A 224 29.66 31.98 -20.73
CA GLY A 224 30.77 31.44 -21.51
C GLY A 224 30.87 29.92 -21.59
N PHE A 225 30.64 29.43 -22.81
CA PHE A 225 30.87 28.08 -23.38
C PHE A 225 29.81 27.01 -23.15
#